data_AF-A0A0M3IHJ2-F1
#
_entry.id   AF-A0A0M3IHJ2-F1
#
_cell.length_a   1.000
_cell.length_b   1.000
_cell.length_c   1.000
_cell.angle_alpha   90.00
_cell.angle_beta   90.00
_cell.angle_gamma   90.00
#
_symmetry.space_group_name_H-M   'P 1'
#
loop_
_entity.id
_entity.type
_entity.pdbx_description
1 polymer ?
#
loop_
_entity_poly.entity_id
_entity_poly.type
_entity_poly.pdbx_seq_one_letter_code
_entity_poly.pdbx_strand_id
1 'polypeptide(L)'
;MTAGKLPGPRRKRIRKALYISLFILAFLMCWCLLTILILLAQEKIFTTSEENIIDQNSYAGRGIQVVVGHYNGNLPAEKRANLTEEQLNANRFSPVPGVGEDGRPVKLDELEDRLSDDTFGINQEISEQLNANRFSPVPGVGEDGRPVKLDELEDRLSDDTFGINQFNLIISDKIALNRSLPDVRKHQCRDKIYPGSSHISYQSLL
;
A
#
# COMPACT_ATOMS: atom_id res chain seq x y z
N MET A 1 -28.20 31.71 -69.05
CA MET A 1 -28.11 30.74 -67.94
C MET A 1 -29.01 31.21 -66.81
N THR A 2 -30.27 30.74 -66.80
CA THR A 2 -31.33 31.23 -65.90
C THR A 2 -31.51 30.27 -64.73
N ALA A 3 -31.26 30.76 -63.52
CA ALA A 3 -31.39 30.01 -62.28
C ALA A 3 -32.86 29.65 -62.00
N GLY A 4 -33.13 28.35 -61.86
CA GLY A 4 -34.46 27.80 -61.58
C GLY A 4 -34.99 28.22 -60.21
N LYS A 5 -36.09 28.98 -60.19
CA LYS A 5 -36.89 29.28 -59.00
C LYS A 5 -37.63 28.01 -58.55
N LEU A 6 -37.27 27.47 -57.39
CA LEU A 6 -38.00 26.36 -56.75
C LEU A 6 -39.34 26.83 -56.13
N PRO A 7 -40.40 25.99 -56.14
CA PRO A 7 -41.79 26.42 -55.98
C PRO A 7 -42.16 26.82 -54.54
N GLY A 8 -43.08 27.79 -54.44
CA GLY A 8 -43.51 28.53 -53.24
C GLY A 8 -44.00 27.78 -51.99
N PRO A 9 -44.36 26.47 -51.99
CA PRO A 9 -44.73 25.76 -50.75
C PRO A 9 -43.53 25.11 -50.03
N ARG A 10 -42.54 24.61 -50.77
CA ARG A 10 -41.39 23.85 -50.21
C ARG A 10 -40.43 24.76 -49.45
N ARG A 11 -40.19 25.98 -49.93
CA ARG A 11 -39.30 26.97 -49.28
C ARG A 11 -39.80 27.44 -47.92
N LYS A 12 -41.13 27.55 -47.74
CA LYS A 12 -41.75 27.90 -46.45
C LYS A 12 -41.67 26.73 -45.45
N ARG A 13 -41.88 25.49 -45.91
CA ARG A 13 -41.70 24.28 -45.08
C ARG A 13 -40.24 24.07 -44.66
N ILE A 14 -39.28 24.30 -45.57
CA ILE A 14 -37.85 24.24 -45.26
C ILE A 14 -37.46 25.31 -44.23
N ARG A 15 -37.93 26.56 -44.39
CA ARG A 15 -37.68 27.61 -43.38
C ARG A 15 -38.27 27.26 -42.01
N LYS A 16 -39.49 26.71 -41.96
CA LYS A 16 -40.09 26.22 -40.71
C LYS A 16 -39.28 25.08 -40.09
N ALA A 17 -38.83 24.11 -40.91
CA ALA A 17 -37.98 23.02 -40.45
C ALA A 17 -36.62 23.52 -39.94
N LEU A 18 -36.03 24.53 -40.57
CA LEU A 18 -34.81 25.18 -40.10
C LEU A 18 -35.01 25.89 -38.77
N TYR A 19 -36.11 26.63 -38.58
CA TYR A 19 -36.42 27.25 -37.28
C TYR A 19 -36.67 26.22 -36.17
N ILE A 20 -37.34 25.11 -36.49
CA ILE A 20 -37.55 24.00 -35.53
C ILE A 20 -36.21 23.34 -35.19
N SER A 21 -35.36 23.09 -36.17
CA SER A 21 -34.02 22.52 -35.95
C SER A 21 -33.14 23.43 -35.09
N LEU A 22 -33.18 24.74 -35.33
CA LEU A 22 -32.43 25.73 -34.56
C LEU A 22 -32.96 25.83 -33.12
N PHE A 23 -34.27 25.73 -32.93
CA PHE A 23 -34.89 25.67 -31.60
C PHE A 23 -34.47 24.41 -30.82
N ILE A 24 -34.47 23.24 -31.47
CA ILE A 24 -34.01 21.99 -30.85
C ILE A 24 -32.53 22.07 -30.48
N LEU A 25 -31.69 22.63 -31.37
CA LEU A 25 -30.27 22.78 -31.11
C LEU A 25 -30.00 23.76 -29.94
N ALA A 26 -30.76 24.86 -29.85
CA ALA A 26 -30.68 25.79 -28.73
C ALA A 26 -31.13 25.13 -27.41
N PHE A 27 -32.18 24.30 -27.44
CA PHE A 27 -32.64 23.54 -26.28
C PHE A 27 -31.59 22.54 -25.80
N LEU A 28 -30.96 21.79 -26.71
CA LEU A 28 -29.89 20.85 -26.39
C LEU A 28 -28.66 21.56 -25.81
N MET A 29 -28.27 22.71 -26.37
CA MET A 29 -27.17 23.52 -25.84
C MET A 29 -27.48 24.03 -24.43
N CYS A 30 -28.71 24.50 -24.18
CA CYS A 30 -29.15 24.92 -22.85
C CYS A 30 -29.14 23.76 -21.85
N TRP A 31 -29.61 22.58 -22.27
CA TRP A 31 -29.60 21.37 -21.45
C TRP A 31 -28.17 20.96 -21.08
N CYS A 32 -27.25 20.95 -22.05
CA CYS A 32 -25.84 20.66 -21.79
C CYS A 32 -25.18 21.70 -20.86
N LEU A 33 -25.50 22.99 -21.01
CA LEU A 33 -24.98 24.03 -20.12
C LEU A 33 -25.53 23.86 -18.69
N LEU A 34 -26.81 23.51 -18.55
CA LEU A 34 -27.43 23.24 -17.26
C LEU A 34 -26.78 22.02 -16.58
N THR A 35 -26.51 20.93 -17.31
CA THR A 35 -25.83 19.76 -16.74
C THR A 35 -24.40 20.08 -16.32
N ILE A 36 -23.65 20.86 -17.11
CA ILE A 36 -22.31 21.32 -16.74
C ILE A 36 -22.37 22.19 -15.48
N LEU A 37 -23.33 23.13 -15.38
CA LEU A 37 -23.51 23.97 -14.19
C LEU A 37 -23.88 23.14 -12.95
N ILE A 38 -24.71 22.10 -13.11
CA ILE A 38 -25.04 21.17 -12.02
C ILE A 38 -23.80 20.40 -11.57
N LEU A 39 -22.98 19.90 -12.50
CA LEU A 39 -21.73 19.18 -12.17
C LEU A 39 -20.72 20.10 -11.46
N LEU A 40 -20.55 21.35 -11.93
CA LEU A 40 -19.70 22.35 -11.28
C LEU A 40 -20.24 22.77 -9.90
N ALA A 41 -21.56 22.82 -9.74
CA ALA A 41 -22.18 23.09 -8.44
C ALA A 41 -22.00 21.91 -7.47
N GLN A 42 -22.06 20.66 -7.95
CA GLN A 42 -21.75 19.48 -7.14
C GLN A 42 -20.29 19.47 -6.69
N GLU A 43 -19.34 19.83 -7.55
CA GLU A 43 -17.93 19.98 -7.18
C GLU A 43 -17.73 21.04 -6.08
N LYS A 44 -18.43 22.18 -6.17
CA LYS A 44 -18.42 23.22 -5.13
C LYS A 44 -19.09 22.80 -3.81
N ILE A 45 -20.20 22.06 -3.87
CA ILE A 45 -20.89 21.59 -2.65
C ILE A 45 -20.06 20.50 -1.97
N PHE A 46 -19.47 19.59 -2.74
CA PHE A 46 -18.60 18.54 -2.22
C PHE A 46 -17.36 19.12 -1.53
N THR A 47 -16.68 20.09 -2.17
CA THR A 47 -15.54 20.80 -1.56
C THR A 47 -15.93 21.63 -0.33
N THR A 48 -17.09 22.30 -0.34
CA THR A 48 -17.57 23.08 0.82
C THR A 48 -17.98 22.17 2.01
N SER A 49 -18.43 20.95 1.73
CA SER A 49 -18.82 19.98 2.78
C SER A 49 -17.62 19.32 3.47
N GLU A 50 -16.47 19.19 2.80
CA GLU A 50 -15.21 18.76 3.43
C GLU A 50 -14.58 19.87 4.29
N GLU A 51 -14.81 21.14 3.97
CA GLU A 51 -14.15 22.26 4.64
C GLU A 51 -14.71 22.56 6.05
N ASN A 52 -15.92 22.11 6.39
CA ASN A 52 -16.59 22.46 7.64
C ASN A 52 -16.56 21.38 8.75
N ILE A 53 -15.95 20.22 8.53
CA ILE A 53 -15.82 19.15 9.56
C ILE A 53 -14.36 18.71 9.79
N ILE A 54 -13.40 19.20 9.02
CA ILE A 54 -11.99 18.82 9.17
C ILE A 54 -11.21 19.99 9.77
N ASP A 55 -10.81 19.82 11.04
CA ASP A 55 -9.83 20.67 11.71
C ASP A 55 -8.58 20.81 10.80
N GLN A 56 -8.44 22.00 10.20
CA GLN A 56 -7.44 22.37 9.19
C GLN A 56 -5.98 22.21 9.67
N ASN A 57 -5.76 21.93 10.96
CA ASN A 57 -4.42 21.70 11.52
C ASN A 57 -4.07 20.21 11.72
N SER A 58 -4.94 19.26 11.36
CA SER A 58 -4.71 17.83 11.64
C SER A 58 -3.98 17.05 10.53
N TYR A 59 -3.94 17.56 9.29
CA TYR A 59 -3.37 16.82 8.15
C TYR A 59 -2.40 17.62 7.25
N ALA A 60 -2.23 18.92 7.47
CA ALA A 60 -1.34 19.76 6.68
C ALA A 60 0.09 19.73 7.24
N GLY A 61 0.88 18.71 6.89
CA GLY A 61 2.34 18.76 7.12
C GLY A 61 3.12 17.50 6.73
N ARG A 62 2.51 16.32 6.82
CA ARG A 62 3.12 15.07 6.35
C ARG A 62 2.02 14.19 5.78
N GLY A 63 2.00 14.05 4.45
CA GLY A 63 1.06 13.17 3.77
C GLY A 63 1.15 11.79 4.39
N ILE A 64 0.07 11.34 5.02
CA ILE A 64 -0.12 9.93 5.34
C ILE A 64 -0.21 9.26 3.97
N GLN A 65 0.91 8.69 3.52
CA GLN A 65 0.93 7.91 2.31
C GLN A 65 0.10 6.66 2.59
N VAL A 66 -1.13 6.66 2.08
CA VAL A 66 -2.00 5.48 2.13
C VAL A 66 -1.33 4.43 1.25
N VAL A 67 -0.55 3.53 1.87
CA VAL A 67 -0.08 2.32 1.22
C VAL A 67 -1.31 1.42 1.08
N VAL A 68 -2.03 1.57 -0.03
CA VAL A 68 -3.07 0.62 -0.41
C VAL A 68 -2.35 -0.66 -0.82
N GLY A 69 -2.16 -1.56 0.13
CA GLY A 69 -1.76 -2.93 -0.18
C GLY A 69 -2.89 -3.56 -1.00
N HIS A 70 -2.67 -3.73 -2.30
CA HIS A 70 -3.58 -4.51 -3.13
C HIS A 70 -3.45 -5.97 -2.67
N TYR A 71 -4.42 -6.46 -1.91
CA TYR A 71 -4.50 -7.87 -1.57
C TYR A 71 -4.69 -8.65 -2.87
N ASN A 72 -3.66 -9.36 -3.33
CA ASN A 72 -3.70 -10.09 -4.60
C ASN A 72 -4.60 -11.34 -4.57
N GLY A 73 -5.38 -11.58 -3.50
CA GLY A 73 -6.19 -12.77 -3.38
C GLY A 73 -5.35 -14.05 -3.32
N ASN A 74 -5.98 -15.20 -3.55
CA ASN A 74 -5.23 -16.39 -3.93
C ASN A 74 -4.55 -16.07 -5.26
N LEU A 75 -3.21 -16.09 -5.29
CA LEU A 75 -2.46 -15.95 -6.54
C LEU A 75 -3.05 -16.89 -7.60
N PRO A 76 -3.35 -16.41 -8.82
CA PRO A 76 -3.81 -17.27 -9.91
C PRO A 76 -2.84 -18.44 -10.06
N ALA A 77 -3.34 -19.64 -10.39
CA ALA A 77 -2.52 -20.86 -10.43
C ALA A 77 -1.26 -20.70 -11.32
N GLU A 78 -1.32 -19.84 -12.33
CA GLU A 78 -0.21 -19.47 -13.22
C GLU A 78 0.89 -18.64 -12.52
N LYS A 79 0.56 -17.87 -11.48
CA LYS A 79 1.49 -17.12 -10.62
C LYS A 79 1.89 -17.88 -9.36
N ARG A 80 1.33 -19.08 -9.11
CA ARG A 80 1.85 -20.00 -8.11
C ARG A 80 3.11 -20.62 -8.68
N ALA A 81 4.21 -19.88 -8.61
CA ALA A 81 5.52 -20.43 -8.93
C ALA A 81 5.71 -21.69 -8.05
N ASN A 82 6.01 -22.81 -8.69
CA ASN A 82 6.43 -24.01 -7.98
C ASN A 82 7.87 -23.73 -7.51
N LEU A 83 8.00 -23.18 -6.30
CA LEU A 83 9.28 -22.84 -5.71
C LEU A 83 10.11 -24.11 -5.56
N THR A 84 11.39 -24.04 -5.91
CA THR A 84 12.33 -25.14 -5.64
C THR A 84 12.49 -25.34 -4.14
N GLU A 85 12.81 -26.56 -3.70
CA GLU A 85 13.09 -26.84 -2.28
C GLU A 85 14.21 -25.95 -1.74
N GLU A 86 15.15 -25.54 -2.59
CA GLU A 86 16.24 -24.62 -2.25
C GLU A 86 15.74 -23.20 -2.00
N GLN A 87 14.77 -22.71 -2.79
CA GLN A 87 14.11 -21.42 -2.56
C GLN A 87 13.23 -21.45 -1.32
N LEU A 88 12.54 -22.57 -1.07
CA LEU A 88 11.71 -22.75 0.12
C LEU A 88 12.56 -22.91 1.39
N ASN A 89 13.73 -23.54 1.26
CA ASN A 89 14.67 -23.81 2.34
C ASN A 89 15.90 -22.87 2.30
N ALA A 90 15.70 -21.60 1.97
CA ALA A 90 16.77 -20.60 1.92
C ALA A 90 17.55 -20.52 3.26
N ASN A 91 16.88 -20.78 4.39
CA ASN A 91 17.47 -20.79 5.72
C ASN A 91 18.23 -22.08 6.11
N ARG A 92 18.35 -23.07 5.20
CA ARG A 92 18.86 -24.42 5.53
C ARG A 92 18.16 -25.03 6.76
N PHE A 93 16.88 -24.74 6.90
CA PHE A 93 15.99 -25.35 7.87
C PHE A 93 16.13 -26.87 7.78
N SER A 94 16.64 -27.45 8.87
CA SER A 94 16.88 -28.88 9.04
C SER A 94 16.30 -29.27 10.40
N PRO A 95 14.98 -29.54 10.46
CA PRO A 95 14.32 -29.81 11.74
C PRO A 95 14.81 -31.13 12.32
N VAL A 96 15.08 -31.15 13.62
CA VAL A 96 15.40 -32.38 14.35
C VAL A 96 14.10 -33.16 14.56
N PRO A 97 13.99 -34.43 14.09
CA PRO A 97 12.77 -35.20 14.23
C PRO A 97 12.30 -35.34 15.69
N GLY A 98 11.01 -35.11 15.94
CA GLY A 98 10.40 -35.22 17.27
C GLY A 98 10.60 -34.02 18.20
N VAL A 99 11.39 -33.02 17.81
CA VAL A 99 11.57 -31.78 18.57
C VAL A 99 10.43 -30.81 18.26
N GLY A 100 9.73 -30.33 19.29
CA GLY A 100 8.58 -29.43 19.10
C GLY A 100 7.29 -30.10 18.61
N GLU A 101 7.30 -31.42 18.42
CA GLU A 101 6.12 -32.20 18.03
C GLU A 101 4.97 -32.02 19.04
N ASP A 102 3.74 -31.91 18.56
CA ASP A 102 2.53 -31.61 19.35
C ASP A 102 2.59 -30.30 20.17
N GLY A 103 3.47 -29.36 19.81
CA GLY A 103 3.65 -28.10 20.56
C GLY A 103 4.38 -28.27 21.89
N ARG A 104 5.11 -29.38 22.07
CA ARG A 104 5.97 -29.58 23.24
C ARG A 104 7.10 -28.56 23.24
N PRO A 105 7.51 -28.03 24.40
CA PRO A 105 8.65 -27.12 24.49
C PRO A 105 9.93 -27.83 24.02
N VAL A 106 10.74 -27.12 23.24
CA VAL A 106 12.09 -27.55 22.87
C VAL A 106 12.96 -27.49 24.12
N LYS A 107 13.55 -28.63 24.50
CA LYS A 107 14.51 -28.69 25.60
C LYS A 107 15.91 -28.63 25.00
N LEU A 108 16.56 -27.48 25.16
CA LEU A 108 17.98 -27.34 24.89
C LEU A 108 18.76 -28.13 25.95
N ASP A 109 19.86 -28.76 25.56
CA ASP A 109 20.79 -29.30 26.54
C ASP A 109 21.56 -28.19 27.27
N GLU A 110 22.22 -28.50 28.39
CA GLU A 110 22.92 -27.49 29.20
C GLU A 110 24.06 -26.78 28.44
N LEU A 111 24.57 -27.37 27.36
CA LEU A 111 25.57 -26.73 26.49
C LEU A 111 24.90 -25.79 25.49
N GLU A 112 23.81 -26.22 24.86
CA GLU A 112 22.99 -25.45 23.92
C GLU A 112 22.31 -24.25 24.58
N ASP A 113 21.81 -24.42 25.80
CA ASP A 113 21.18 -23.36 26.60
C ASP A 113 22.21 -22.25 26.89
N ARG A 114 23.42 -22.64 27.31
CA ARG A 114 24.54 -21.71 27.55
C ARG A 114 25.02 -21.04 26.27
N LEU A 115 25.06 -21.77 25.16
CA LEU A 115 25.43 -21.20 23.86
C LEU A 115 24.36 -20.22 23.34
N SER A 116 23.08 -20.46 23.65
CA SER A 116 21.97 -19.57 23.30
C SER A 116 22.02 -18.26 24.09
N ASP A 117 22.42 -18.31 25.37
CA ASP A 117 22.61 -17.13 26.23
C ASP A 117 23.82 -16.29 25.79
N ASP A 118 24.93 -16.94 25.43
CA ASP A 118 26.14 -16.26 24.94
C ASP A 118 25.95 -15.64 23.54
N THR A 119 24.87 -16.02 22.81
CA THR A 119 24.56 -15.51 21.47
C THR A 119 24.21 -14.02 21.44
N PHE A 120 23.82 -13.43 22.57
CA PHE A 120 23.56 -11.99 22.65
C PHE A 120 24.83 -11.11 22.63
N GLY A 121 26.01 -11.72 22.71
CA GLY A 121 27.30 -11.02 22.74
C GLY A 121 28.23 -11.32 21.56
N ILE A 122 27.73 -11.80 20.42
CA ILE A 122 28.59 -12.44 19.43
C ILE A 122 29.21 -11.49 18.38
N ASN A 123 30.52 -11.67 18.19
CA ASN A 123 31.41 -11.05 17.20
C ASN A 123 30.93 -11.23 15.74
N GLN A 124 31.31 -10.27 14.89
CA GLN A 124 30.92 -10.09 13.48
C GLN A 124 31.08 -11.32 12.55
N GLU A 125 31.81 -12.35 12.96
CA GLU A 125 32.08 -13.57 12.20
C GLU A 125 30.91 -14.59 12.25
N ILE A 126 30.11 -14.60 13.31
CA ILE A 126 28.94 -15.50 13.43
C ILE A 126 27.70 -14.89 12.78
N SER A 127 27.60 -13.55 12.69
CA SER A 127 26.57 -12.91 11.88
C SER A 127 26.62 -13.35 10.42
N GLU A 128 27.80 -13.67 9.88
CA GLU A 128 27.92 -14.21 8.51
C GLU A 128 27.41 -15.65 8.40
N GLN A 129 27.55 -16.46 9.46
CA GLN A 129 27.06 -17.84 9.48
C GLN A 129 25.55 -17.94 9.73
N LEU A 130 24.95 -16.99 10.45
CA LEU A 130 23.51 -16.92 10.72
C LEU A 130 22.72 -16.25 9.58
N ASN A 131 23.40 -15.59 8.65
CA ASN A 131 22.76 -14.86 7.56
C ASN A 131 22.37 -15.77 6.38
N ALA A 132 21.55 -16.78 6.65
CA ALA A 132 21.17 -17.77 5.65
C ALA A 132 20.38 -17.17 4.46
N ASN A 133 19.65 -16.08 4.70
CA ASN A 133 18.93 -15.31 3.66
C ASN A 133 19.76 -14.21 2.99
N ARG A 134 21.05 -14.03 3.33
CA ARG A 134 21.87 -12.90 2.86
C ARG A 134 21.25 -11.51 3.18
N PHE A 135 20.52 -11.41 4.29
CA PHE A 135 20.09 -10.17 4.92
C PHE A 135 21.26 -9.16 4.98
N SER A 136 21.12 -8.08 4.22
CA SER A 136 22.16 -7.07 4.07
C SER A 136 21.48 -5.71 4.00
N PRO A 137 21.05 -5.17 5.16
CA PRO A 137 20.28 -3.94 5.19
C PRO A 137 21.14 -2.80 4.65
N VAL A 138 20.52 -1.95 3.85
CA VAL A 138 21.19 -0.78 3.26
C VAL A 138 20.94 0.41 4.19
N PRO A 139 21.99 1.03 4.74
CA PRO A 139 21.83 2.17 5.66
C PRO A 139 20.95 3.27 5.07
N GLY A 140 19.95 3.72 5.83
CA GLY A 140 19.05 4.80 5.43
C GLY A 140 17.83 4.38 4.60
N VAL A 141 17.79 3.14 4.10
CA VAL A 141 16.64 2.60 3.34
C VAL A 141 15.50 2.28 4.30
N GLY A 142 14.30 2.80 4.01
CA GLY A 142 13.11 2.59 4.86
C GLY A 142 13.12 3.35 6.20
N GLU A 143 14.18 4.10 6.49
CA GLU A 143 14.28 4.99 7.64
C GLU A 143 13.21 6.09 7.59
N ASP A 144 12.72 6.49 8.76
CA ASP A 144 11.57 7.39 8.92
C ASP A 144 10.32 6.95 8.14
N GLY A 145 10.22 5.67 7.80
CA GLY A 145 9.12 5.13 6.98
C GLY A 145 9.13 5.60 5.53
N ARG A 146 10.27 6.07 5.01
CA ARG A 146 10.40 6.45 3.58
C ARG A 146 10.15 5.25 2.66
N PRO A 147 9.52 5.46 1.49
CA PRO A 147 9.32 4.38 0.52
C PRO A 147 10.67 3.89 -0.03
N VAL A 148 10.76 2.58 -0.24
CA VAL A 148 11.94 1.93 -0.84
C VAL A 148 11.66 1.73 -2.33
N LYS A 149 12.60 2.13 -3.18
CA LYS A 149 12.55 1.88 -4.62
C LYS A 149 13.50 0.75 -4.96
N LEU A 150 12.99 -0.24 -5.68
CA LEU A 150 13.78 -1.35 -6.22
C LEU A 150 14.26 -0.99 -7.64
N ASP A 151 15.38 -1.58 -8.03
CA ASP A 151 15.75 -1.63 -9.45
C ASP A 151 14.94 -2.70 -10.21
N GLU A 152 15.06 -2.75 -11.53
CA GLU A 152 14.26 -3.66 -12.36
C GLU A 152 14.52 -5.15 -12.06
N LEU A 153 15.73 -5.52 -11.66
CA LEU A 153 16.06 -6.91 -11.34
C LEU A 153 15.49 -7.30 -9.98
N GLU A 154 15.62 -6.41 -9.01
CA GLU A 154 15.09 -6.56 -7.66
C GLU A 154 13.57 -6.58 -7.65
N ASP A 155 12.92 -5.81 -8.50
CA ASP A 155 11.46 -5.77 -8.64
C ASP A 155 10.92 -7.12 -9.16
N ARG A 156 11.57 -7.70 -10.17
CA ARG A 156 11.23 -9.06 -10.67
C ARG A 156 11.43 -10.12 -9.59
N LEU A 157 12.55 -10.05 -8.85
CA LEU A 157 12.82 -10.99 -7.77
C LEU A 157 11.81 -10.83 -6.61
N SER A 158 11.38 -9.60 -6.34
CA SER A 158 10.29 -9.31 -5.40
C SER A 158 9.00 -10.02 -5.83
N ASP A 159 8.62 -9.93 -7.11
CA ASP A 159 7.42 -10.59 -7.63
C ASP A 159 7.50 -12.12 -7.50
N ASP A 160 8.66 -12.72 -7.84
CA ASP A 160 8.88 -14.16 -7.74
C ASP A 160 8.83 -14.65 -6.29
N THR A 161 9.37 -13.87 -5.35
CA THR A 161 9.45 -14.23 -3.92
C THR A 161 8.22 -13.84 -3.11
N PHE A 162 7.32 -13.00 -3.65
CA PHE A 162 6.08 -12.59 -2.99
C PHE A 162 5.20 -13.80 -2.61
N GLY A 163 5.24 -14.87 -3.41
CA GLY A 163 4.48 -16.10 -3.16
C GLY A 163 4.80 -16.78 -1.82
N ILE A 164 6.01 -16.57 -1.28
CA ILE A 164 6.48 -17.20 -0.03
C ILE A 164 5.71 -16.64 1.17
N ASN A 165 5.75 -15.32 1.34
CA ASN A 165 5.28 -14.65 2.56
C ASN A 165 4.18 -13.60 2.34
N GLN A 166 3.71 -13.41 1.10
CA GLN A 166 2.70 -12.40 0.74
C GLN A 166 3.09 -10.96 1.13
N PHE A 167 4.40 -10.70 1.22
CA PHE A 167 5.01 -9.38 1.33
C PHE A 167 6.33 -9.35 0.55
N ASN A 168 6.84 -8.15 0.29
CA ASN A 168 8.06 -7.96 -0.49
C ASN A 168 9.31 -8.25 0.37
N LEU A 169 9.85 -9.47 0.22
CA LEU A 169 11.03 -9.93 0.95
C LEU A 169 12.28 -9.12 0.58
N ILE A 170 12.42 -8.73 -0.68
CA ILE A 170 13.57 -7.96 -1.18
C ILE A 170 13.62 -6.57 -0.53
N ILE A 171 12.48 -5.91 -0.35
CA ILE A 171 12.40 -4.66 0.41
C ILE A 171 12.70 -4.91 1.89
N SER A 172 12.11 -5.94 2.48
CA SER A 172 12.29 -6.26 3.90
C SER A 172 13.77 -6.44 4.26
N ASP A 173 14.51 -7.19 3.44
CA ASP A 173 15.93 -7.49 3.69
C ASP A 173 16.86 -6.28 3.51
N LYS A 174 16.40 -5.26 2.78
CA LYS A 174 17.11 -3.98 2.62
C LYS A 174 16.89 -3.02 3.78
N ILE A 175 15.82 -3.20 4.56
CA ILE A 175 15.46 -2.29 5.64
C ILE A 175 16.13 -2.75 6.94
N ALA A 176 16.71 -1.81 7.68
CA ALA A 176 17.34 -2.11 8.97
C ALA A 176 16.30 -2.59 10.02
N LEU A 177 16.68 -3.58 10.84
CA LEU A 177 15.83 -4.10 11.92
C LEU A 177 15.47 -3.03 12.96
N ASN A 178 16.39 -2.11 13.22
CA ASN A 178 16.27 -1.02 14.19
C ASN A 178 15.91 0.32 13.54
N ARG A 179 15.14 0.30 12.45
CA ARG A 179 14.75 1.54 11.76
C ARG A 179 13.88 2.46 12.61
N SER A 180 14.04 3.76 12.36
CA SER A 180 13.21 4.80 12.97
C SER A 180 11.88 4.98 12.24
N LEU A 181 10.86 5.45 12.96
CA LEU A 181 9.57 5.86 12.41
C LEU A 181 9.15 7.22 13.00
N PRO A 182 8.54 8.11 12.20
CA PRO A 182 7.99 9.35 12.70
C PRO A 182 6.77 9.07 13.59
N ASP A 183 6.64 9.83 14.68
CA ASP A 183 5.45 9.78 15.52
C ASP A 183 4.27 10.47 14.83
N VAL A 184 3.38 9.67 14.24
CA VAL A 184 2.15 10.11 13.56
C VAL A 184 0.94 10.18 14.50
N ARG A 185 1.12 9.95 15.80
CA ARG A 185 0.01 9.99 16.76
C ARG A 185 -0.54 11.41 16.88
N LYS A 186 -1.87 11.51 17.06
CA LYS A 186 -2.55 12.78 17.38
C LYS A 186 -1.96 13.40 18.64
N HIS A 187 -1.96 14.73 18.73
CA HIS A 187 -1.42 15.49 19.86
C HIS A 187 -1.93 14.96 21.22
N GLN A 188 -3.24 14.76 21.35
CA GLN A 188 -3.88 14.19 22.55
C GLN A 188 -3.34 12.80 22.96
N CYS A 189 -2.82 12.00 22.03
CA CYS A 189 -2.21 10.71 22.33
C CYS A 189 -0.75 10.84 22.77
N ARG A 190 -0.05 11.89 22.29
CA ARG A 190 1.33 12.20 22.67
C ARG A 190 1.41 12.75 24.09
N ASP A 191 0.40 13.51 24.50
CA ASP A 191 0.34 14.11 25.84
C ASP A 191 -0.31 13.21 26.88
N LYS A 192 -0.75 12.00 26.49
CA LYS A 192 -1.44 11.10 27.40
C LYS A 192 -0.48 10.65 28.50
N ILE A 193 -0.83 11.00 29.74
CA ILE A 193 -0.09 10.58 30.94
C ILE A 193 -0.65 9.23 31.38
N TYR A 194 0.22 8.23 31.47
CA TYR A 194 -0.11 6.91 31.98
C TYR A 194 0.15 6.86 33.50
N PRO A 195 -0.61 6.06 34.25
CA PRO A 195 -0.33 5.87 35.68
C PRO A 195 1.05 5.23 35.87
N GLY A 196 1.63 5.35 37.06
CA GLY A 196 2.94 4.78 37.37
C GLY A 196 3.00 3.27 37.11
N SER A 197 4.21 2.75 36.91
CA SER A 197 4.47 1.35 36.53
C SER A 197 3.80 0.31 37.43
N SER A 198 3.53 0.63 38.70
CA SER A 198 2.79 -0.22 39.65
C SER A 198 1.34 -0.48 39.27
N HIS A 199 0.76 0.32 38.37
CA HIS A 199 -0.64 0.23 37.93
C HIS A 199 -0.79 -0.19 36.46
N ILE A 200 0.33 -0.50 35.77
CA ILE A 200 0.32 -1.00 34.40
C ILE A 200 0.56 -2.51 34.47
N SER A 201 -0.28 -3.29 33.77
CA SER A 201 -0.11 -4.74 33.71
C SER A 201 1.10 -5.11 32.85
N TYR A 202 1.87 -6.10 33.30
CA TYR A 202 2.89 -6.73 32.47
C TYR A 202 2.24 -7.61 31.41
N GLN A 203 2.89 -7.70 30.25
CA GLN A 203 2.46 -8.55 29.16
C GLN A 203 3.69 -9.25 28.57
N SER A 204 3.59 -10.58 28.47
CA SER A 204 4.57 -11.38 27.73
C SER A 204 4.14 -11.43 26.26
N LEU A 205 5.07 -11.12 25.37
CA LEU A 205 4.93 -11.41 23.94
C LEU A 205 5.48 -12.82 23.73
N LEU A 206 4.62 -13.72 23.24
CA LEU A 206 4.96 -15.09 22.86
C LEU A 206 5.17 -15.16 21.35
#